data_AF-A0A0T0PTI2-F1
#
_entry.id   AF-A0A0T0PTI2-F1
#
_cell.length_a   1.000
_cell.length_b   1.000
_cell.length_c   1.000
_cell.angle_alpha   90.00
_cell.angle_beta   90.00
_cell.angle_gamma   90.00
#
_symmetry.space_group_name_H-M   'P 1'
#
loop_
_entity.id
_entity.type
_entity.pdbx_description
1 polymer ?
#
loop_
_entity_poly.entity_id
_entity_poly.type
_entity_poly.pdbx_seq_one_letter_code
_entity_poly.pdbx_strand_id
1 'polypeptide(L)'
;MSNPTDPGAFFRDMLGQWEKMANSFGNDTMRREEFARGMQGATAATLQMQAGFKDAMEKALAAANLPTRTDVEALAKRVDAMEATLARIEAAVGAKPDVPKKPKPSRGRKPPAE
;
A
#
# COMPACT_ATOMS: atom_id res chain seq x y z
N MET A 1 -4.49 32.98 40.29
CA MET A 1 -5.23 31.70 40.27
C MET A 1 -4.76 30.94 39.04
N SER A 2 -3.83 30.00 39.21
CA SER A 2 -3.22 29.27 38.09
C SER A 2 -4.08 28.06 37.78
N ASN A 3 -4.65 28.02 36.58
CA ASN A 3 -5.60 27.02 36.13
C ASN A 3 -4.94 25.61 36.11
N PRO A 4 -5.56 24.56 36.68
CA PRO A 4 -4.98 23.22 36.79
C PRO A 4 -4.81 22.45 35.47
N THR A 5 -5.05 23.10 34.32
CA THR A 5 -5.13 22.45 33.01
C THR A 5 -4.59 23.37 31.92
N ASP A 6 -3.39 23.90 32.11
CA ASP A 6 -2.61 24.46 31.00
C ASP A 6 -1.92 23.28 30.26
N PRO A 7 -2.33 22.94 29.03
CA PRO A 7 -1.65 21.90 28.24
C PRO A 7 -0.15 22.21 28.07
N GLY A 8 0.21 23.49 28.09
CA GLY A 8 1.59 23.95 28.08
C GLY A 8 2.35 23.67 29.38
N ALA A 9 1.67 23.61 30.54
CA ALA A 9 2.29 23.20 31.79
C ALA A 9 2.60 21.70 31.78
N PHE A 10 1.67 20.87 31.32
CA PHE A 10 1.90 19.42 31.15
C PHE A 10 3.04 19.13 30.17
N PHE A 11 3.06 19.81 29.01
CA PHE A 11 4.12 19.66 28.02
C PHE A 11 5.50 20.10 28.57
N ARG A 12 5.55 21.22 29.30
CA ARG A 12 6.77 21.70 29.97
C ARG A 12 7.28 20.72 31.03
N ASP A 13 6.38 20.13 31.82
CA ASP A 13 6.77 19.13 32.82
C ASP A 13 7.34 17.88 32.15
N MET A 14 6.72 17.42 31.06
CA MET A 14 7.20 16.29 30.26
C MET A 14 8.58 16.58 29.64
N LEU A 15 8.79 17.79 29.11
CA LEU A 15 10.09 18.23 28.60
C LEU A 15 11.15 18.29 29.70
N GLY A 16 10.81 18.80 30.89
CA GLY A 16 11.72 18.84 32.02
C GLY A 16 12.10 17.44 32.53
N GLN A 17 11.18 16.48 32.47
CA GLN A 17 11.48 15.07 32.74
C GLN A 17 12.38 14.46 31.67
N TRP A 18 12.16 14.81 30.40
CA TRP A 18 13.00 14.35 29.29
C TRP A 18 14.43 14.90 29.37
N GLU A 19 14.59 16.17 29.73
CA GLU A 19 15.91 16.79 29.92
C GLU A 19 16.69 16.14 31.08
N LYS A 20 16.01 15.82 32.18
CA LYS A 20 16.59 15.02 33.28
C LYS A 20 16.99 13.62 32.82
N MET A 21 16.14 12.96 32.04
CA MET A 21 16.42 11.64 31.48
C MET A 21 17.62 11.67 30.53
N ALA A 22 17.69 12.66 29.64
CA ALA A 22 18.79 12.87 28.71
C ALA A 22 20.12 13.15 29.44
N ASN A 23 20.10 13.99 30.47
CA ASN A 23 21.28 14.25 31.30
C ASN A 23 21.74 12.98 32.06
N SER A 24 20.80 12.14 32.52
CA SER A 24 21.13 10.87 33.19
C SER A 24 21.61 9.77 32.23
N PHE A 25 21.19 9.80 30.96
CA PHE A 25 21.65 8.89 29.92
C PHE A 25 23.02 9.27 29.33
N GLY A 26 23.52 10.45 29.69
CA GLY A 26 24.54 11.19 28.94
C GLY A 26 25.99 10.74 29.05
N ASN A 27 26.37 9.71 29.80
CA ASN A 27 27.78 9.27 29.76
C ASN A 27 28.05 7.78 30.04
N ASP A 28 27.24 7.09 30.86
CA ASP A 28 27.56 5.72 31.31
C ASP A 28 26.82 4.58 30.59
N THR A 29 25.76 4.89 29.84
CA THR A 29 24.88 3.87 29.24
C THR A 29 25.31 3.49 27.81
N MET A 30 25.87 4.43 27.03
CA MET A 30 26.25 4.19 25.63
C MET A 30 27.45 3.23 25.44
N ARG A 31 28.23 2.97 26.50
CA ARG A 31 29.42 2.09 26.44
C ARG A 31 29.13 0.62 26.74
N ARG A 32 27.87 0.24 27.02
CA ARG A 32 27.52 -1.13 27.43
C ARG A 32 26.83 -1.88 26.29
N GLU A 33 27.13 -3.16 26.13
CA GLU A 33 26.47 -4.07 25.16
C GLU A 33 24.94 -4.10 25.32
N GLU A 34 24.46 -3.76 26.52
CA GLU A 34 23.04 -3.65 26.87
C GLU A 34 22.34 -2.52 26.11
N PHE A 35 23.06 -1.46 25.71
CA PHE A 35 22.51 -0.40 24.87
C PHE A 35 22.26 -0.88 23.43
N ALA A 36 23.14 -1.72 22.88
CA ALA A 36 22.94 -2.28 21.54
C ALA A 36 21.75 -3.25 21.51
N ARG A 37 21.60 -4.10 22.52
CA ARG A 37 20.41 -4.96 22.69
C ARG A 37 19.15 -4.14 22.96
N GLY A 38 19.26 -3.09 23.79
CA GLY A 38 18.18 -2.15 24.07
C GLY A 38 17.71 -1.39 22.83
N MET A 39 18.62 -0.98 21.95
CA MET A 39 18.28 -0.36 20.67
C MET A 39 17.53 -1.30 19.74
N GLN A 40 17.96 -2.56 19.59
CA GLN A 40 17.22 -3.55 18.80
C GLN A 40 15.82 -3.79 19.36
N GLY A 41 15.69 -3.91 20.68
CA GLY A 41 14.41 -4.02 21.37
C GLY A 41 13.53 -2.77 21.18
N ALA A 42 14.11 -1.58 21.26
CA ALA A 42 13.42 -0.32 21.04
C ALA A 42 12.97 -0.14 19.59
N THR A 43 13.78 -0.55 18.61
CA THR A 43 13.37 -0.58 17.19
C THR A 43 12.21 -1.54 16.98
N ALA A 44 12.27 -2.75 17.53
CA ALA A 44 11.18 -3.72 17.45
C ALA A 44 9.89 -3.19 18.11
N ALA A 45 10.00 -2.58 19.30
CA ALA A 45 8.89 -1.95 19.98
C ALA A 45 8.31 -0.77 19.18
N THR A 46 9.17 0.05 18.55
CA THR A 46 8.73 1.16 17.70
C THR A 46 7.96 0.65 16.48
N LEU A 47 8.43 -0.42 15.83
CA LEU A 47 7.73 -1.05 14.71
C LEU A 47 6.37 -1.63 15.15
N GLN A 48 6.30 -2.26 16.32
CA GLN A 48 5.04 -2.75 16.88
C GLN A 48 4.07 -1.61 17.23
N MET A 49 4.58 -0.51 17.81
CA MET A 49 3.76 0.69 18.09
C MET A 49 3.25 1.32 16.80
N GLN A 50 4.08 1.41 15.76
CA GLN A 50 3.67 1.91 14.44
C GLN A 50 2.58 1.01 13.82
N ALA A 51 2.69 -0.31 13.96
CA ALA A 51 1.68 -1.25 13.48
C ALA A 51 0.36 -1.10 14.26
N GLY A 52 0.41 -1.03 15.59
CA GLY A 52 -0.78 -0.82 16.43
C GLY A 52 -1.47 0.53 16.18
N PHE A 53 -0.69 1.59 15.95
CA PHE A 53 -1.23 2.89 15.58
C PHE A 53 -1.95 2.87 14.23
N LYS A 54 -1.37 2.20 13.22
CA LYS A 54 -2.03 2.03 11.91
C LYS A 54 -3.35 1.27 12.03
N ASP A 55 -3.38 0.16 12.77
CA ASP A 55 -4.60 -0.62 12.99
C ASP A 55 -5.67 0.18 13.75
N ALA A 56 -5.28 0.97 14.76
CA ALA A 56 -6.19 1.87 15.46
C ALA A 56 -6.76 2.96 14.54
N MET A 57 -5.92 3.55 13.67
CA MET A 57 -6.34 4.55 12.71
C MET A 57 -7.25 3.98 11.62
N GLU A 58 -6.97 2.78 11.11
CA GLU A 58 -7.85 2.07 10.18
C GLU A 58 -9.21 1.77 10.80
N LYS A 59 -9.24 1.30 12.05
CA LYS A 59 -10.50 1.09 12.79
C LYS A 59 -11.27 2.39 13.03
N ALA A 60 -10.57 3.48 13.35
CA ALA A 60 -11.19 4.79 13.52
C ALA A 60 -11.77 5.34 12.20
N LEU A 61 -11.05 5.18 11.08
CA LEU A 61 -11.52 5.56 9.75
C LEU A 61 -12.72 4.71 9.31
N ALA A 62 -12.66 3.40 9.52
CA ALA A 62 -13.77 2.49 9.24
C ALA A 62 -15.01 2.84 10.08
N ALA A 63 -14.85 3.16 11.37
CA ALA A 63 -15.94 3.61 12.24
C ALA A 63 -16.54 4.95 11.81
N ALA A 64 -15.75 5.81 11.15
CA ALA A 64 -16.18 7.07 10.57
C ALA A 64 -16.76 6.92 9.14
N ASN A 65 -16.91 5.69 8.62
CA ASN A 65 -17.25 5.39 7.22
C ASN A 65 -16.31 6.06 6.20
N LEU A 66 -15.06 6.32 6.59
CA LEU A 66 -14.04 6.86 5.69
C LEU A 66 -13.24 5.71 5.08
N PRO A 67 -12.99 5.72 3.76
CA PRO A 67 -12.23 4.66 3.10
C PRO A 67 -10.80 4.61 3.63
N THR A 68 -10.33 3.41 3.95
CA THR A 68 -8.95 3.19 4.42
C THR A 68 -7.99 3.08 3.24
N ARG A 69 -6.69 3.19 3.51
CA ARG A 69 -5.66 2.97 2.49
C ARG A 69 -5.75 1.56 1.89
N THR A 70 -6.00 0.56 2.73
CA THR A 70 -6.13 -0.84 2.33
C THR A 70 -7.31 -1.04 1.37
N ASP A 71 -8.42 -0.33 1.57
CA ASP A 71 -9.58 -0.38 0.67
C ASP A 71 -9.26 0.21 -0.71
N VAL A 72 -8.49 1.30 -0.76
CA VAL A 72 -8.04 1.92 -2.02
C VAL A 72 -7.12 0.97 -2.80
N GLU A 73 -6.20 0.30 -2.11
CA GLU A 73 -5.30 -0.69 -2.73
C GLU A 73 -6.07 -1.91 -3.25
N ALA A 74 -7.11 -2.36 -2.53
CA ALA A 74 -7.98 -3.44 -2.98
C ALA A 74 -8.80 -3.03 -4.23
N LEU A 75 -9.31 -1.80 -4.26
CA LEU A 75 -10.03 -1.25 -5.41
C LEU A 75 -9.12 -1.16 -6.65
N ALA A 76 -7.89 -0.66 -6.49
CA ALA A 76 -6.90 -0.58 -7.58
C ALA A 76 -6.64 -1.94 -8.22
N LYS A 77 -6.37 -2.98 -7.41
CA LYS A 77 -6.19 -4.36 -7.91
C LYS A 77 -7.40 -4.88 -8.68
N ARG A 78 -8.60 -4.51 -8.25
CA ARG A 78 -9.84 -4.91 -8.94
C ARG A 78 -9.97 -4.22 -10.28
N VAL A 79 -9.58 -2.94 -10.38
CA VAL A 79 -9.55 -2.20 -11.64
C VAL A 79 -8.55 -2.83 -12.61
N ASP A 80 -7.33 -3.13 -12.16
CA ASP A 80 -6.30 -3.78 -13.00
C ASP A 80 -6.81 -5.12 -13.58
N ALA A 81 -7.52 -5.92 -12.76
CA ALA A 81 -8.11 -7.18 -13.21
C ALA A 81 -9.25 -6.98 -14.24
N MET A 82 -10.03 -5.90 -14.10
CA MET A 82 -11.05 -5.52 -15.07
C MET A 82 -10.41 -5.10 -16.40
N GLU A 83 -9.37 -4.27 -16.36
CA GLU A 83 -8.62 -3.85 -17.56
C GLU A 83 -8.01 -5.05 -18.29
N ALA A 84 -7.42 -5.99 -17.57
CA ALA A 84 -6.91 -7.22 -18.16
C ALA A 84 -8.00 -8.07 -18.82
N THR A 85 -9.20 -8.10 -18.24
CA THR A 85 -10.35 -8.82 -18.80
C THR A 85 -10.86 -8.12 -20.06
N LEU A 86 -10.96 -6.79 -20.04
CA LEU A 86 -11.34 -5.99 -21.20
C LEU A 86 -10.37 -6.19 -22.36
N ALA A 87 -9.06 -6.14 -22.10
CA ALA A 87 -8.04 -6.38 -23.12
C ALA A 87 -8.19 -7.76 -23.79
N ARG A 88 -8.55 -8.80 -23.03
CA ARG A 88 -8.82 -10.15 -23.58
C ARG A 88 -10.06 -10.17 -24.46
N ILE A 89 -11.13 -9.49 -24.05
CA ILE A 89 -12.37 -9.40 -24.83
C ILE A 89 -12.10 -8.64 -26.12
N GLU A 90 -11.39 -7.51 -26.06
CA GLU A 90 -11.01 -6.73 -27.24
C GLU A 90 -10.17 -7.56 -28.22
N ALA A 91 -9.22 -8.35 -27.70
CA ALA A 91 -8.44 -9.27 -28.54
C ALA A 91 -9.32 -10.35 -29.20
N ALA A 92 -10.28 -10.93 -28.47
CA ALA A 92 -11.18 -11.94 -28.99
C ALA A 92 -12.18 -11.39 -30.03
N VAL A 93 -12.64 -10.15 -29.85
CA VAL A 93 -13.57 -9.47 -30.78
C VAL A 93 -12.82 -8.93 -32.01
N GLY A 94 -11.60 -8.44 -31.83
CA GLY A 94 -10.74 -7.93 -32.91
C GLY A 94 -10.13 -9.03 -33.78
N ALA A 95 -10.02 -10.26 -33.26
CA ALA A 95 -9.62 -11.44 -34.02
C ALA A 95 -10.74 -11.84 -34.99
N LYS A 96 -10.69 -11.32 -36.23
CA LYS A 96 -11.53 -11.86 -37.32
C LYS A 96 -11.25 -13.35 -37.45
N PRO A 97 -12.26 -14.24 -37.47
CA PRO A 97 -12.05 -15.64 -37.77
C PRO A 97 -11.40 -15.74 -39.16
N ASP A 98 -10.25 -16.41 -39.24
CA ASP A 98 -9.60 -16.71 -40.51
C ASP A 98 -10.49 -17.72 -41.25
N VAL A 99 -11.37 -17.19 -42.10
CA VAL A 99 -12.23 -18.03 -42.93
C VAL A 99 -11.34 -18.64 -44.00
N PRO A 100 -11.11 -19.97 -44.01
CA PRO A 100 -10.27 -20.58 -45.02
C PRO A 100 -10.85 -20.27 -46.40
N LYS A 101 -10.09 -19.53 -47.22
CA LYS A 101 -10.48 -19.20 -48.59
C LYS A 101 -10.63 -20.50 -49.38
N LYS A 102 -11.89 -20.90 -49.64
CA LYS A 102 -12.19 -22.02 -50.54
C LYS A 102 -11.48 -21.79 -51.88
N PRO A 103 -10.76 -22.79 -52.44
CA PRO A 103 -10.10 -22.65 -53.73
C PRO A 103 -11.14 -22.30 -54.81
N LYS A 104 -10.89 -21.21 -55.55
CA LYS A 104 -11.79 -20.75 -56.61
C LYS A 104 -11.69 -21.71 -57.81
N PRO A 105 -12.80 -22.23 -58.36
CA PRO A 105 -12.74 -23.14 -59.50
C PRO A 105 -12.14 -22.45 -60.73
N SER A 106 -11.12 -23.07 -61.32
CA SER A 106 -10.54 -22.61 -62.59
C SER A 106 -11.56 -22.80 -63.72
N ARG A 107 -11.94 -21.71 -64.39
CA ARG A 107 -12.82 -21.75 -65.57
C ARG A 107 -12.02 -22.25 -66.77
N GLY A 108 -11.94 -23.57 -66.91
CA GLY A 108 -11.47 -24.24 -68.12
C GLY A 108 -12.60 -24.39 -69.13
N ARG A 109 -12.88 -23.35 -69.92
CA ARG A 109 -13.57 -23.52 -71.21
C ARG A 109 -12.71 -22.87 -72.28
N LYS A 110 -12.03 -23.69 -73.08
CA LYS A 110 -11.46 -23.25 -74.35
C LYS A 110 -12.60 -23.09 -75.36
N PRO A 111 -12.65 -21.99 -76.13
CA PRO A 111 -13.66 -21.83 -77.18
C PRO A 111 -13.49 -22.90 -78.27
N PRO A 112 -14.58 -23.35 -78.91
CA PRO A 112 -14.54 -24.34 -79.98
C PRO A 112 -13.73 -23.82 -81.18
N ALA A 113 -12.89 -24.68 -81.75
CA ALA A 113 -12.16 -24.39 -82.98
C ALA A 113 -13.14 -24.47 -84.17
N GLU A 114 -12.96 -23.56 -85.14
CA GLU A 114 -13.73 -23.44 -86.39
C GLU A 114 -13.78 -24.74 -87.20
#